data_AF-A0A2D6W300-F1
#
_entry.id   AF-A0A2D6W300-F1
#
_cell.length_a   1.000
_cell.length_b   1.000
_cell.length_c   1.000
_cell.angle_alpha   90.00
_cell.angle_beta   90.00
_cell.angle_gamma   90.00
#
_symmetry.space_group_name_H-M   'P 1'
#
loop_
_entity.id
_entity.type
_entity.pdbx_description
1 polymer ?
#
loop_
_entity_poly.entity_id
_entity_poly.type
_entity_poly.pdbx_seq_one_letter_code
_entity_poly.pdbx_strand_id
1 'polypeptide(L)'
;MKIIGIEFKKISIGNFFPKQNKVELNISFNDGSDKEISKTIDISTPEESAEDILTDLRKLEKNINKSENKESIIENFMNIVIKEEDEVISKTSKFIHNIGIKIEEIKGKKDAEGYLDMIRELKSLKIDF
;
A
#
# COMPACT_ATOMS: atom_id res chain seq x y z
N MET A 1 -9.47 24.75 -10.26
CA MET A 1 -8.51 23.75 -9.77
C MET A 1 -9.26 22.76 -8.91
N LYS A 2 -9.37 21.50 -9.33
CA LYS A 2 -10.03 20.45 -8.53
C LYS A 2 -8.94 19.80 -7.68
N ILE A 3 -9.08 19.86 -6.35
CA ILE A 3 -8.18 19.19 -5.42
C ILE A 3 -8.87 17.92 -4.96
N ILE A 4 -8.20 16.79 -5.10
CA ILE A 4 -8.64 15.50 -4.55
C ILE A 4 -7.72 15.18 -3.39
N GLY A 5 -8.29 15.12 -2.19
CA GLY A 5 -7.58 14.75 -0.98
C GLY A 5 -7.70 13.25 -0.73
N ILE A 6 -6.59 12.52 -0.75
CA ILE A 6 -6.55 11.10 -0.42
C ILE A 6 -6.24 10.96 1.07
N GLU A 7 -7.10 10.26 1.78
CA GLU A 7 -6.94 9.87 3.18
C GLU A 7 -6.70 8.36 3.24
N PHE A 8 -5.52 7.96 3.72
CA PHE A 8 -5.25 6.54 3.98
C PHE A 8 -6.09 6.09 5.17
N LYS A 9 -6.66 4.89 5.07
CA LYS A 9 -7.45 4.30 6.16
C LYS A 9 -6.76 3.09 6.77
N LYS A 10 -6.33 2.16 5.92
CA LYS A 10 -5.79 0.88 6.36
C LYS A 10 -4.90 0.27 5.30
N ILE A 11 -3.81 -0.37 5.73
CA ILE A 11 -3.02 -1.27 4.89
C ILE A 11 -3.00 -2.65 5.55
N SER A 12 -3.24 -3.69 4.76
CA SER A 12 -3.24 -5.08 5.24
C SER A 12 -2.57 -6.01 4.24
N ILE A 13 -2.16 -7.20 4.69
CA ILE A 13 -1.53 -8.18 3.79
C ILE A 13 -2.62 -8.97 3.06
N GLY A 14 -2.64 -8.87 1.74
CA GLY A 14 -3.48 -9.73 0.89
C GLY A 14 -2.81 -11.08 0.66
N ASN A 15 -1.61 -11.03 0.08
CA ASN A 15 -0.82 -12.22 -0.24
C ASN A 15 0.67 -11.95 -0.01
N PHE A 16 1.48 -12.99 0.06
CA PHE A 16 2.94 -12.84 0.18
C PHE A 16 3.65 -13.93 -0.64
N PHE A 17 4.79 -13.55 -1.22
CA PHE A 17 5.57 -14.38 -2.14
C PHE A 17 7.00 -14.52 -1.58
N PRO A 18 7.23 -15.43 -0.61
CA PRO A 18 8.52 -15.53 0.10
C PRO A 18 9.71 -15.72 -0.82
N LYS A 19 9.55 -16.52 -1.89
CA LYS A 19 10.63 -16.81 -2.84
C LYS A 19 11.06 -15.59 -3.69
N GLN A 20 10.21 -14.56 -3.75
CA GLN A 20 10.43 -13.37 -4.57
C GLN A 20 10.67 -12.11 -3.72
N ASN A 21 10.68 -12.20 -2.39
CA ASN A 21 10.73 -11.05 -1.49
C ASN A 21 9.63 -10.01 -1.78
N LYS A 22 8.44 -10.49 -2.13
CA LYS A 22 7.31 -9.61 -2.47
C LYS A 22 6.14 -9.85 -1.55
N VAL A 23 5.39 -8.79 -1.30
CA VAL A 23 4.11 -8.84 -0.59
C VAL A 23 3.06 -8.07 -1.38
N GLU A 24 1.86 -8.63 -1.44
CA GLU A 24 0.68 -7.94 -1.92
C GLU A 24 -0.01 -7.27 -0.74
N LEU A 25 -0.11 -5.95 -0.81
CA LEU A 25 -0.78 -5.12 0.17
C LEU A 25 -2.15 -4.70 -0.36
N ASN A 26 -3.17 -4.84 0.48
CA ASN A 26 -4.48 -4.24 0.29
C ASN A 26 -4.49 -2.89 1.01
N ILE A 27 -4.66 -1.82 0.23
CA ILE A 27 -4.58 -0.43 0.67
C ILE A 27 -5.98 0.17 0.55
N SER A 28 -6.61 0.43 1.69
CA SER A 28 -7.90 1.09 1.78
C SER A 28 -7.69 2.59 2.00
N PHE A 29 -8.37 3.43 1.21
CA PHE A 29 -8.27 4.89 1.26
C PHE A 29 -9.62 5.55 0.94
N ASN A 30 -9.73 6.83 1.22
CA ASN A 30 -10.90 7.64 0.90
C ASN A 30 -10.49 8.91 0.15
N ASP A 31 -11.19 9.19 -0.93
CA ASP A 31 -11.00 10.37 -1.78
C ASP A 31 -12.29 11.18 -1.98
N GLY A 32 -13.28 10.97 -1.10
CA GLY A 32 -14.70 11.28 -1.29
C GLY A 32 -15.58 10.03 -1.41
N SER A 33 -14.97 8.87 -1.70
CA SER A 33 -15.58 7.55 -1.67
C SER A 33 -14.61 6.53 -1.06
N ASP A 34 -15.14 5.48 -0.42
CA ASP A 34 -14.29 4.41 0.12
C ASP A 34 -13.83 3.48 -1.00
N LYS A 35 -12.50 3.35 -1.12
CA LYS A 35 -11.83 2.59 -2.18
C LYS A 35 -10.78 1.66 -1.57
N GLU A 36 -10.48 0.60 -2.30
CA GLU A 36 -9.41 -0.34 -1.97
C GLU A 36 -8.67 -0.75 -3.25
N ILE A 37 -7.34 -0.79 -3.17
CA ILE A 37 -6.50 -1.35 -4.22
C ILE A 37 -5.59 -2.43 -3.64
N SER A 38 -5.25 -3.41 -4.47
CA SER A 38 -4.21 -4.39 -4.18
C SER A 38 -2.96 -4.04 -4.98
N LYS A 39 -1.81 -3.95 -4.31
CA LYS A 39 -0.52 -3.68 -4.96
C LYS A 39 0.54 -4.64 -4.45
N THR A 40 1.25 -5.29 -5.37
CA THR A 40 2.44 -6.07 -5.05
C THR A 40 3.67 -5.15 -4.99
N ILE A 41 4.40 -5.22 -3.88
CA ILE A 41 5.62 -4.44 -3.63
C ILE A 41 6.79 -5.36 -3.26
N ASP A 42 8.01 -4.83 -3.36
CA ASP A 42 9.21 -5.47 -2.86
C ASP A 42 9.41 -5.12 -1.37
N ILE A 43 9.73 -6.12 -0.54
CA ILE A 43 9.97 -5.88 0.90
C ILE A 43 11.42 -5.47 1.20
N SER A 44 12.31 -5.54 0.19
CA SER A 44 13.74 -5.26 0.33
C SER A 44 14.04 -3.76 0.36
N THR A 45 13.15 -2.94 -0.21
CA THR A 45 13.26 -1.46 -0.24
C THR A 45 11.99 -0.80 0.33
N PRO A 46 11.83 -0.78 1.68
CA PRO A 46 10.60 -0.31 2.32
C PRO A 46 10.24 1.15 2.05
N GLU A 47 11.22 2.08 2.06
CA GLU A 47 10.97 3.50 1.78
C GLU A 47 10.53 3.71 0.33
N GLU A 48 11.30 3.20 -0.63
CA GLU A 48 10.99 3.30 -2.07
C GLU A 48 9.61 2.69 -2.37
N SER A 49 9.31 1.53 -1.80
CA SER A 49 8.00 0.88 -1.97
C SER A 49 6.85 1.69 -1.39
N ALA A 50 7.06 2.39 -0.27
CA ALA A 50 6.04 3.29 0.29
C ALA A 50 5.78 4.48 -0.65
N GLU A 51 6.84 5.15 -1.12
CA GLU A 51 6.70 6.27 -2.07
C GLU A 51 6.06 5.84 -3.39
N ASP A 52 6.40 4.64 -3.88
CA ASP A 52 5.82 4.05 -5.08
C ASP A 52 4.32 3.79 -4.93
N ILE A 53 3.86 3.34 -3.75
CA ILE A 53 2.42 3.19 -3.47
C ILE A 53 1.70 4.54 -3.65
N LEU A 54 2.24 5.60 -3.06
CA LEU A 54 1.65 6.93 -3.13
C LEU A 54 1.65 7.49 -4.56
N THR A 55 2.74 7.26 -5.30
CA THR A 55 2.88 7.66 -6.70
C THR A 55 1.85 6.96 -7.59
N ASP A 56 1.62 5.66 -7.37
CA ASP A 56 0.65 4.92 -8.15
C ASP A 56 -0.79 5.27 -7.80
N LEU A 57 -1.10 5.54 -6.53
CA LEU A 57 -2.40 6.08 -6.12
C LEU A 57 -2.69 7.42 -6.83
N ARG A 58 -1.70 8.31 -6.90
CA ARG A 58 -1.81 9.57 -7.65
C ARG A 58 -2.08 9.33 -9.14
N LYS A 59 -1.44 8.35 -9.77
CA LYS A 59 -1.68 8.03 -11.18
C LYS A 59 -3.07 7.43 -11.39
N LEU A 60 -3.49 6.51 -10.52
CA LEU A 60 -4.80 5.86 -10.57
C LEU A 60 -5.93 6.89 -10.47
N GLU A 61 -5.88 7.76 -9.46
CA GLU A 61 -6.91 8.78 -9.27
C GLU A 61 -6.97 9.80 -10.42
N LYS A 62 -5.80 10.17 -10.98
CA LYS A 62 -5.74 10.98 -12.21
C LYS A 62 -6.41 10.28 -13.38
N ASN A 63 -6.17 8.98 -13.56
CA ASN A 63 -6.71 8.22 -14.68
C ASN A 63 -8.23 8.00 -14.58
N ILE A 64 -8.74 7.68 -13.38
CA ILE A 64 -10.18 7.50 -13.13
C ILE A 64 -10.92 8.79 -13.47
N ASN A 65 -10.47 9.93 -12.92
CA ASN A 65 -11.15 11.22 -13.13
C ASN A 65 -11.01 11.76 -14.56
N LYS A 66 -9.97 11.36 -15.33
CA LYS A 66 -9.87 11.67 -16.77
C LYS A 66 -10.91 10.90 -17.58
N SER A 67 -11.13 9.63 -17.27
CA SER A 67 -12.04 8.77 -18.05
C SER A 67 -13.51 9.18 -17.96
N GLU A 68 -13.92 9.79 -16.84
CA GLU A 68 -15.29 10.25 -16.60
C GLU A 68 -15.60 11.62 -17.25
N ASN A 69 -14.60 12.44 -17.53
CA ASN A 69 -14.76 13.82 -18.02
C ASN A 69 -14.14 14.01 -19.41
N LYS A 70 -14.74 13.41 -20.44
CA LYS A 70 -14.24 13.49 -21.84
C LYS A 70 -14.26 14.90 -22.47
N GLU A 71 -14.72 15.95 -21.79
CA GLU A 71 -14.95 17.27 -22.39
C GLU A 71 -14.20 18.46 -21.78
N SER A 72 -13.37 18.31 -20.73
CA SER A 72 -12.92 19.51 -20.00
C SER A 72 -11.41 19.77 -20.01
N ILE A 73 -11.04 20.91 -20.57
CA ILE A 73 -9.72 21.59 -20.54
C ILE A 73 -9.16 21.74 -19.09
N ILE A 74 -10.00 21.46 -18.09
CA ILE A 74 -9.70 21.43 -16.64
C ILE A 74 -8.72 20.29 -16.26
N GLU A 75 -8.50 19.29 -17.12
CA GLU A 75 -7.57 18.17 -16.88
C GLU A 75 -6.14 18.58 -16.48
N ASN A 76 -5.65 19.73 -16.94
CA ASN A 76 -4.32 20.22 -16.60
C ASN A 76 -4.19 20.82 -15.19
N PHE A 77 -5.28 20.92 -14.42
CA PHE A 77 -5.31 21.57 -13.10
C PHE A 77 -5.89 20.69 -11.98
N MET A 78 -5.75 19.37 -12.11
CA MET A 78 -6.11 18.42 -11.05
C MET A 78 -4.91 18.12 -10.16
N ASN A 79 -5.01 18.53 -8.89
CA ASN A 79 -3.96 18.28 -7.91
C ASN A 79 -4.43 17.18 -6.94
N ILE A 80 -3.65 16.11 -6.83
CA ILE A 80 -3.91 15.02 -5.88
C ILE A 80 -3.00 15.24 -4.70
N VAL A 81 -3.61 15.47 -3.54
CA VAL A 81 -2.92 15.73 -2.29
C VAL A 81 -3.17 14.54 -1.38
N ILE A 82 -2.10 13.99 -0.81
CA ILE A 82 -2.19 12.92 0.18
C ILE A 82 -2.17 13.61 1.54
N LYS A 83 -3.18 13.33 2.37
CA LYS A 83 -3.21 13.88 3.73
C LYS A 83 -2.09 13.23 4.55
N GLU A 84 -1.36 14.05 5.30
CA GLU A 84 -0.28 13.61 6.19
C GLU A 84 0.77 12.75 5.49
N GLU A 85 1.15 13.13 4.26
CA GLU A 85 2.00 12.34 3.36
C GLU A 85 3.27 11.79 4.03
N ASP A 86 4.01 12.63 4.76
CA ASP A 86 5.25 12.21 5.45
C ASP A 86 4.97 11.14 6.52
N GLU A 87 3.85 11.27 7.25
CA GLU A 87 3.43 10.28 8.23
C GLU A 87 3.00 8.99 7.54
N VAL A 88 2.27 9.09 6.43
CA VAL A 88 1.86 7.93 5.64
C VAL A 88 3.08 7.16 5.14
N ILE A 89 4.08 7.85 4.58
CA ILE A 89 5.34 7.24 4.12
C ILE A 89 6.04 6.56 5.30
N SER A 90 6.19 7.25 6.43
CA SER A 90 6.89 6.70 7.60
C SER A 90 6.20 5.45 8.18
N LYS A 91 4.87 5.51 8.37
CA LYS A 91 4.05 4.40 8.88
C LYS A 91 4.09 3.22 7.90
N THR A 92 3.95 3.48 6.61
CA THR A 92 3.95 2.44 5.56
C THR A 92 5.32 1.77 5.43
N SER A 93 6.41 2.55 5.40
CA SER A 93 7.77 2.01 5.35
C SER A 93 8.07 1.11 6.56
N LYS A 94 7.74 1.56 7.78
CA LYS A 94 7.87 0.74 9.00
C LYS A 94 7.04 -0.54 8.91
N PHE A 95 5.83 -0.47 8.38
CA PHE A 95 4.98 -1.64 8.20
C PHE A 95 5.61 -2.65 7.22
N ILE A 96 6.12 -2.19 6.07
CA ILE A 96 6.81 -3.03 5.09
C ILE A 96 8.08 -3.66 5.69
N HIS A 97 8.85 -2.89 6.46
CA HIS A 97 10.03 -3.39 7.15
C HIS A 97 9.68 -4.52 8.14
N ASN A 98 8.63 -4.33 8.95
CA ASN A 98 8.16 -5.35 9.90
C ASN A 98 7.67 -6.64 9.19
N ILE A 99 7.04 -6.50 8.02
CA ILE A 99 6.69 -7.63 7.16
C ILE A 99 7.95 -8.38 6.71
N GLY A 100 8.97 -7.64 6.27
CA GLY A 100 10.27 -8.19 5.88
C GLY A 100 10.90 -9.05 6.97
N ILE A 101 10.95 -8.53 8.21
CA ILE A 101 11.47 -9.27 9.38
C ILE A 101 10.69 -10.58 9.58
N LYS A 102 9.36 -10.53 9.63
CA LYS A 102 8.54 -11.75 9.82
C LYS A 102 8.70 -12.75 8.69
N ILE A 103 8.86 -12.31 7.44
CA ILE A 103 9.10 -13.21 6.30
C ILE A 103 10.44 -13.94 6.44
N GLU A 104 11.50 -13.25 6.88
CA GLU A 104 12.80 -13.88 7.13
C GLU A 104 12.75 -14.88 8.28
N GLU A 105 12.03 -14.57 9.37
CA GLU A 105 11.76 -15.52 10.45
C GLU A 105 11.06 -16.80 9.95
N ILE A 106 10.05 -16.64 9.09
CA ILE A 106 9.32 -17.76 8.48
C ILE A 106 10.24 -18.61 7.60
N LYS A 107 11.13 -17.98 6.81
CA LYS A 107 12.10 -18.70 5.95
C LYS A 107 13.17 -19.42 6.75
N GLY A 108 13.59 -18.86 7.88
CA GLY A 108 14.62 -19.43 8.76
C GLY A 108 14.15 -20.64 9.58
N LYS A 109 12.83 -20.83 9.72
CA LYS A 109 12.28 -21.98 10.47
C LYS A 109 12.54 -23.30 9.75
N LYS A 110 13.13 -24.24 10.49
CA LYS A 110 13.45 -25.60 10.03
C LYS A 110 12.40 -26.64 10.45
N ASP A 111 11.65 -26.34 11.52
CA ASP A 111 10.65 -27.23 12.07
C ASP A 111 9.25 -26.80 11.63
N ALA A 112 8.39 -27.78 11.33
CA ALA A 112 7.01 -27.53 10.91
C ALA A 112 6.16 -26.92 12.03
N GLU A 113 6.57 -27.11 13.29
CA GLU A 113 5.82 -26.65 14.46
C GLU A 113 5.82 -25.12 14.55
N GLY A 114 4.63 -24.54 14.64
CA GLY A 114 4.41 -23.09 14.63
C GLY A 114 4.77 -22.36 13.33
N TYR A 115 5.08 -23.07 12.23
CA TYR A 115 5.27 -22.45 10.91
C TYR A 115 3.94 -21.88 10.39
N LEU A 116 2.87 -22.66 10.51
CA LEU A 116 1.52 -22.23 10.14
C LEU A 116 1.04 -21.06 11.00
N ASP A 117 1.42 -21.03 12.28
CA ASP A 117 1.04 -19.93 13.17
C ASP A 117 1.77 -18.63 12.78
N MET A 118 3.05 -18.70 12.42
CA MET A 118 3.76 -17.53 11.89
C MET A 118 3.16 -17.02 10.57
N ILE A 119 2.71 -17.90 9.68
CA ILE A 119 1.97 -17.49 8.47
C ILE A 119 0.65 -16.81 8.82
N ARG A 120 -0.08 -17.34 9.81
CA ARG A 120 -1.33 -16.73 10.29
C ARG A 120 -1.09 -15.36 10.90
N GLU A 121 -0.04 -15.23 11.72
CA GLU A 121 0.38 -13.94 12.30
C GLU A 121 0.74 -12.94 11.21
N LEU A 122 1.53 -13.34 10.22
CA LEU A 122 1.89 -12.49 9.09
C LEU A 122 0.62 -12.00 8.38
N LYS A 123 -0.30 -12.90 8.02
CA LYS A 123 -1.57 -12.52 7.36
C LYS A 123 -2.47 -11.63 8.22
N SER A 124 -2.35 -11.69 9.55
CA SER A 124 -3.12 -10.84 10.45
C SER A 124 -2.57 -9.43 10.57
N LEU A 125 -1.35 -9.17 10.08
CA LEU A 125 -0.75 -7.85 10.12
C LEU A 125 -1.55 -6.84 9.31
N LYS A 126 -1.78 -5.70 9.94
CA LYS A 126 -2.39 -4.52 9.36
C LYS A 126 -1.92 -3.28 10.10
N ILE A 127 -2.08 -2.14 9.46
CA ILE A 127 -1.89 -0.83 10.05
C ILE A 127 -3.10 0.03 9.68
N ASP A 128 -3.62 0.73 10.68
CA ASP A 128 -4.69 1.72 10.53
C ASP A 128 -4.05 3.12 10.65
N PHE A 129 -4.60 4.10 9.93
CA PHE A 129 -4.05 5.47 9.85
C PHE A 129 -4.82 6.46 10.69
#